data_AF-G5B2T8-F1
#
_entry.id   AF-G5B2T8-F1
#
_cell.length_a   1.000
_cell.length_b   1.000
_cell.length_c   1.000
_cell.angle_alpha   90.00
_cell.angle_beta   90.00
_cell.angle_gamma   90.00
#
_symmetry.space_group_name_H-M   'P 1'
#
loop_
_entity.id
_entity.type
_entity.pdbx_description
1 polymer ?
#
loop_
_entity_poly.entity_id
_entity_poly.type
_entity_poly.pdbx_seq_one_letter_code
_entity_poly.pdbx_strand_id
1 'polypeptide(L)'
;MSQSAHVVMETRAFWLLLLVMALGSSGWADEYVGLSPNQCVVPPKDRVDCGYPGVTQKQCNNRGCCFDSSIRNVPWCFKPLQETECTF
;
A
#
# COMPACT_ATOMS: atom_id res chain seq x y z
N MET A 1 25.36 34.88 -27.31
CA MET A 1 23.97 34.45 -27.03
C MET A 1 24.05 33.02 -26.50
N SER A 2 23.57 32.61 -25.33
CA SER A 2 22.42 33.08 -24.56
C SER A 2 22.52 32.61 -23.09
N GLN A 3 22.35 33.54 -22.14
CA GLN A 3 21.84 33.34 -20.76
C GLN A 3 22.82 32.69 -19.76
N SER A 4 23.51 33.39 -18.85
CA SER A 4 23.14 34.54 -18.02
C SER A 4 21.84 34.39 -17.18
N ALA A 5 21.22 33.20 -17.15
CA ALA A 5 20.11 32.89 -16.23
C ALA A 5 20.56 32.14 -14.96
N HIS A 6 21.88 31.93 -14.80
CA HIS A 6 22.53 31.37 -13.61
C HIS A 6 22.69 32.38 -12.45
N VAL A 7 21.92 33.47 -12.44
CA VAL A 7 21.91 34.40 -11.31
C VAL A 7 20.52 34.95 -11.06
N VAL A 8 20.00 34.59 -9.87
CA VAL A 8 18.92 35.23 -9.13
C VAL A 8 17.49 34.93 -9.61
N MET A 9 16.97 33.74 -9.28
CA MET A 9 15.60 33.69 -8.77
C MET A 9 15.63 33.82 -7.24
N GLU A 10 15.73 35.05 -6.76
CA GLU A 10 15.31 35.50 -5.43
C GLU A 10 15.84 34.70 -4.21
N THR A 11 16.93 35.17 -3.60
CA THR A 11 17.64 34.60 -2.41
C THR A 11 16.75 34.26 -1.20
N ARG A 12 15.49 34.71 -1.18
CA ARG A 12 14.48 34.38 -0.15
C ARG A 12 13.64 33.17 -0.52
N ALA A 13 13.32 33.00 -1.80
CA ALA A 13 12.51 31.88 -2.29
C ALA A 13 13.29 30.56 -2.21
N PHE A 14 14.59 30.55 -2.51
CA PHE A 14 15.41 29.35 -2.36
C PHE A 14 15.56 28.90 -0.90
N TRP A 15 15.69 29.84 0.04
CA TRP A 15 15.70 29.53 1.46
C TRP A 15 14.36 28.99 1.95
N LEU A 16 13.24 29.58 1.48
CA LEU A 16 11.90 29.08 1.78
C LEU A 16 11.64 27.69 1.17
N LEU A 17 12.11 27.43 -0.04
CA LEU A 17 12.01 26.13 -0.69
C LEU A 17 12.83 25.05 0.04
N LEU A 18 14.03 25.38 0.52
CA LEU A 18 14.84 24.48 1.36
C LEU A 18 14.22 24.26 2.74
N LEU A 19 13.61 25.28 3.34
CA LEU A 19 12.86 25.16 4.60
C LEU A 19 11.60 24.29 4.45
N VAL A 20 10.88 24.40 3.33
CA VAL A 20 9.73 23.53 3.02
C VAL A 20 10.18 22.09 2.79
N MET A 21 11.35 21.87 2.18
CA MET A 21 11.95 20.54 2.02
C MET A 21 12.44 19.93 3.35
N ALA A 22 12.95 20.76 4.27
CA ALA A 22 13.44 20.31 5.59
C ALA A 22 12.32 20.14 6.63
N LEU A 23 11.25 20.93 6.58
CA LEU A 23 10.04 20.78 7.40
C LEU A 23 9.05 19.76 6.81
N GLY A 24 9.20 19.41 5.53
CA GLY A 24 8.44 18.36 4.84
C GLY A 24 8.93 16.95 5.15
N SER A 25 9.13 16.61 6.42
CA SER A 25 9.37 15.23 6.85
C SER A 25 8.05 14.47 7.03
N SER A 26 7.26 14.43 5.97
CA SER A 26 6.23 13.42 5.77
C SER A 26 5.84 13.36 4.29
N GLY A 27 6.83 13.21 3.43
CA GLY A 27 6.68 12.26 2.33
C GLY A 27 6.54 10.86 2.93
N TRP A 28 5.47 10.60 3.67
CA TRP A 28 5.02 9.23 3.86
C TRP A 28 4.60 8.87 2.46
N ALA A 29 5.39 8.02 1.80
CA ALA A 29 4.79 7.12 0.84
C ALA A 29 3.53 6.62 1.54
N ASP A 30 2.37 6.89 0.95
CA ASP A 30 1.17 6.15 1.31
C ASP A 30 1.66 4.71 1.32
N GLU A 31 1.69 4.09 2.50
CA GLU A 31 1.87 2.67 2.61
C GLU A 31 0.59 2.12 2.00
N TYR A 32 0.58 2.06 0.68
CA TYR A 32 -0.29 1.18 -0.05
C TYR A 32 0.06 -0.18 0.53
N VAL A 33 -0.76 -0.62 1.49
CA VAL A 33 -0.80 -1.98 2.00
C VAL A 33 -1.23 -2.85 0.83
N GLY A 34 -0.33 -2.99 -0.13
CA GLY A 34 -0.42 -3.98 -1.17
C GLY A 34 -0.20 -5.30 -0.46
N LEU A 35 -1.27 -6.08 -0.33
CA LEU A 35 -1.18 -7.45 0.15
C LEU A 35 -0.04 -8.14 -0.62
N SER A 36 1.04 -8.47 0.08
CA SER A 36 2.15 -9.21 -0.52
C SER A 36 1.61 -10.58 -0.92
N PRO A 37 1.97 -11.12 -2.11
CA PRO A 37 1.43 -12.40 -2.59
C PRO A 37 1.64 -13.56 -1.60
N ASN A 38 2.68 -13.47 -0.76
CA ASN A 38 2.95 -14.45 0.29
C ASN A 38 1.90 -14.44 1.43
N GLN A 39 1.22 -13.32 1.64
CA GLN A 39 0.18 -13.18 2.67
C GLN A 39 -1.11 -13.92 2.30
N CYS A 40 -1.28 -14.34 1.04
CA CYS A 40 -2.44 -15.12 0.61
C CYS A 40 -2.25 -16.64 0.70
N VAL A 41 -1.09 -17.10 1.17
CA VAL A 41 -0.81 -18.54 1.37
C VAL A 41 -1.36 -19.00 2.72
N VAL A 42 -2.69 -18.95 2.87
CA VAL A 42 -3.39 -19.39 4.09
C VAL A 42 -3.97 -20.80 3.87
N PRO A 43 -3.66 -21.77 4.74
CA PRO A 43 -4.25 -23.10 4.67
C PRO A 43 -5.79 -23.02 4.71
N PRO A 44 -6.53 -23.83 3.92
CA PRO A 44 -7.98 -23.70 3.77
C PRO A 44 -8.77 -23.81 5.08
N LYS A 45 -8.26 -24.61 6.01
CA LYS A 45 -8.81 -24.84 7.35
C LYS A 45 -8.63 -23.64 8.29
N ASP A 46 -7.64 -22.79 8.02
CA ASP A 46 -7.28 -21.63 8.84
C ASP A 46 -7.79 -20.32 8.20
N ARG A 47 -8.52 -20.42 7.08
CA ARG A 47 -9.11 -19.27 6.40
C ARG A 47 -10.21 -18.65 7.24
N VAL A 48 -10.03 -17.40 7.60
CA VAL A 48 -11.05 -16.57 8.24
C VAL A 48 -11.78 -15.78 7.17
N ASP A 49 -13.11 -15.91 7.13
CA ASP A 49 -13.95 -15.20 6.15
C ASP A 49 -13.74 -13.68 6.24
N CYS A 50 -13.59 -13.04 5.08
CA CYS A 50 -13.48 -11.59 4.92
C CYS A 50 -14.55 -11.01 3.98
N GLY A 51 -15.50 -11.84 3.56
CA GLY A 51 -16.35 -11.59 2.41
C GLY A 51 -17.83 -11.74 2.71
N TYR A 52 -18.53 -12.19 1.69
CA TYR A 52 -19.91 -12.65 1.76
C TYR A 52 -20.09 -13.75 0.69
N PRO A 53 -21.11 -14.61 0.80
CA PRO A 53 -21.35 -15.66 -0.18
C PRO A 53 -21.49 -15.08 -1.60
N GLY A 54 -20.77 -15.65 -2.56
CA GLY A 54 -20.81 -15.18 -3.96
C GLY A 54 -20.01 -13.90 -4.24
N VAL A 55 -19.16 -13.45 -3.30
CA VAL A 55 -18.22 -12.36 -3.55
C VAL A 55 -17.32 -12.67 -4.75
N THR A 56 -17.10 -11.68 -5.61
CA THR A 56 -16.17 -11.82 -6.74
C THR A 56 -14.73 -11.61 -6.30
N GLN A 57 -13.76 -12.14 -7.05
CA GLN A 57 -12.33 -11.93 -6.78
C GLN A 57 -11.98 -10.43 -6.65
N LYS A 58 -12.50 -9.60 -7.56
CA LYS A 58 -12.28 -8.15 -7.52
C LYS A 58 -12.84 -7.49 -6.25
N GLN A 59 -14.05 -7.87 -5.85
CA GLN A 59 -14.65 -7.33 -4.62
C GLN A 59 -13.90 -7.77 -3.36
N CYS A 60 -13.41 -9.01 -3.34
CA CYS A 60 -12.59 -9.51 -2.23
C CYS A 60 -11.24 -8.77 -2.14
N ASN A 61 -10.53 -8.67 -3.27
CA ASN A 61 -9.23 -7.98 -3.32
C ASN A 61 -9.35 -6.49 -2.99
N ASN A 62 -10.43 -5.83 -3.43
CA ASN A 62 -10.70 -4.43 -3.08
C ASN A 62 -10.95 -4.21 -1.57
N ARG A 63 -11.27 -5.27 -0.82
CA ARG A 63 -11.39 -5.23 0.65
C ARG A 63 -10.06 -5.47 1.36
N GLY A 64 -8.95 -5.61 0.62
CA GLY A 64 -7.65 -5.97 1.17
C GLY A 64 -7.59 -7.42 1.64
N CYS A 65 -8.31 -8.32 0.95
CA CYS A 65 -8.40 -9.73 1.29
C CYS A 65 -8.04 -10.63 0.13
N CYS A 66 -7.71 -11.88 0.45
CA CYS A 66 -7.26 -12.88 -0.50
C CYS A 66 -8.45 -13.67 -1.05
N PHE A 67 -8.40 -13.97 -2.36
CA PHE A 67 -9.43 -14.77 -3.01
C PHE A 67 -8.86 -16.08 -3.56
N ASP A 68 -9.43 -17.21 -3.14
CA ASP A 68 -9.15 -18.54 -3.70
C ASP A 68 -10.41 -19.41 -3.72
N SER A 69 -10.90 -19.71 -4.92
CA SER A 69 -12.05 -20.58 -5.17
C SER A 69 -11.68 -22.02 -5.54
N SER A 70 -10.40 -22.40 -5.42
CA SER A 70 -9.91 -23.74 -5.82
C SER A 70 -10.47 -24.85 -4.93
N ILE A 71 -10.91 -24.53 -3.72
CA ILE A 71 -11.37 -25.47 -2.70
C ILE A 71 -12.80 -25.14 -2.31
N ARG A 72 -13.67 -26.15 -2.27
CA ARG A 72 -15.08 -26.01 -1.87
C ARG A 72 -15.22 -26.15 -0.35
N ASN A 73 -16.35 -25.70 0.21
CA ASN A 73 -16.68 -25.75 1.64
C ASN A 73 -15.73 -24.96 2.55
N VAL A 74 -14.99 -23.99 2.01
CA VAL A 74 -14.15 -23.05 2.76
C VAL A 74 -14.44 -21.63 2.28
N PRO A 75 -14.14 -20.60 3.08
CA PRO A 75 -14.23 -19.21 2.64
C PRO A 75 -13.36 -18.97 1.41
N TRP A 76 -13.98 -18.52 0.32
CA TRP A 76 -13.24 -18.13 -0.89
C TRP A 76 -12.59 -16.77 -0.75
N CYS A 77 -13.20 -15.88 0.03
CA CYS A 77 -12.62 -14.59 0.39
C CYS A 77 -12.19 -14.62 1.85
N PHE A 78 -10.88 -14.58 2.09
CA PHE A 78 -10.31 -14.77 3.41
C PHE A 78 -9.28 -13.70 3.75
N LYS A 79 -9.05 -13.51 5.05
CA LYS A 79 -8.04 -12.58 5.55
C LYS A 79 -6.63 -13.02 5.14
N PRO A 80 -5.74 -12.09 4.76
CA PRO A 80 -4.33 -12.41 4.59
C PRO A 80 -3.72 -12.91 5.91
N LEU A 81 -2.59 -13.60 5.83
CA LEU A 81 -1.70 -13.75 6.96
C LEU A 81 -1.39 -12.34 7.48
N GLN A 82 -1.85 -12.05 8.69
CA GLN A 82 -1.32 -10.93 9.43
C GLN A 82 0.12 -11.32 9.74
N GLU A 83 1.05 -10.89 8.90
CA GLU A 83 2.35 -10.53 9.45
C GLU A 83 2.00 -9.40 10.43
N THR A 84 1.78 -9.75 11.69
CA THR A 84 2.17 -8.83 12.75
C THR A 84 3.56 -8.42 12.34
N GLU A 85 3.69 -7.19 11.86
CA GLU A 85 4.91 -6.57 11.38
C GLU A 85 6.13 -7.39 11.82
N CYS A 86 6.81 -8.07 10.89
CA CYS A 86 8.21 -8.39 11.12
C CYS A 86 9.02 -7.08 11.09
N THR A 87 8.61 -6.07 11.86
CA THR A 87 9.43 -4.95 12.25
C THR A 87 10.29 -5.48 13.39
N PHE A 88 11.46 -6.01 13.01
CA PHE A 88 12.54 -6.32 13.93
C PHE A 88 13.21 -5.02 14.39
#